data_AF-A0AAD0R0B4-F1
#
_entry.id   AF-A0AAD0R0B4-F1
#
_cell.length_a   1.000
_cell.length_b   1.000
_cell.length_c   1.000
_cell.angle_alpha   90.00
_cell.angle_beta   90.00
_cell.angle_gamma   90.00
#
_symmetry.space_group_name_H-M   'P 1'
#
loop_
_entity.id
_entity.type
_entity.pdbx_description
1 polymer ?
#
loop_
_entity_poly.entity_id
_entity_poly.type
_entity_poly.pdbx_seq_one_letter_code
_entity_poly.pdbx_strand_id
1 'polypeptide(L)'
;MNNQAVRPFLAALLIALVPQAAHALEVRIDPHADLLYRQALPLLEQADSQNDNISPMRTAIGNDPELNRQGEAMARTLPTAVALLKKSVELGHPVAQYRLALYYTTYLPAAQIPDAACPLLEASLQQGFAPPAMAIATWCPPYNASLAYREALEAIPTMASLYASYYPQPATRLACSRSQPQGLEMQWGRQRDYQAEIYRLLSDLDPRHRATLLQKAVEINGCVAAQRRLTSLR
;
A
#
# COMPACT_ATOMS: atom_id res chain seq x y z
N MET A 1 33.28 -42.84 -58.92
CA MET A 1 32.88 -41.58 -59.57
C MET A 1 31.57 -41.12 -58.95
N ASN A 2 31.57 -39.92 -58.36
CA ASN A 2 30.51 -38.93 -58.11
C ASN A 2 29.03 -39.34 -58.35
N ASN A 3 28.02 -38.96 -57.58
CA ASN A 3 27.80 -37.69 -56.88
C ASN A 3 26.63 -37.79 -55.86
N GLN A 4 26.64 -36.91 -54.86
CA GLN A 4 25.57 -36.64 -53.88
C GLN A 4 24.33 -35.98 -54.50
N ALA A 5 23.16 -36.14 -53.86
CA ALA A 5 22.11 -35.11 -53.67
C ALA A 5 21.03 -35.65 -52.71
N VAL A 6 21.23 -35.56 -51.39
CA VAL A 6 20.57 -34.57 -50.50
C VAL A 6 19.04 -34.57 -50.62
N ARG A 7 18.37 -35.25 -49.68
CA ARG A 7 17.09 -34.83 -49.09
C ARG A 7 16.90 -35.55 -47.75
N PRO A 8 17.27 -34.90 -46.64
CA PRO A 8 16.34 -34.82 -45.52
C PRO A 8 16.45 -33.45 -44.84
N PHE A 9 15.73 -32.45 -45.36
CA PHE A 9 15.65 -31.13 -44.73
C PHE A 9 14.20 -30.67 -44.61
N LEU A 10 13.33 -31.54 -44.08
CA LEU A 10 11.93 -31.20 -43.78
C LEU A 10 11.51 -31.50 -42.34
N ALA A 11 12.43 -31.92 -41.47
CA ALA A 11 12.11 -32.27 -40.08
C ALA A 11 12.76 -31.36 -39.02
N ALA A 12 13.51 -30.32 -39.41
CA ALA A 12 14.32 -29.51 -38.49
C ALA A 12 13.94 -28.02 -38.45
N LEU A 13 12.71 -27.64 -38.82
CA LEU A 13 12.29 -26.24 -38.87
C LEU A 13 10.95 -25.96 -38.15
N LEU A 14 10.73 -26.59 -36.99
CA LEU A 14 9.55 -26.33 -36.14
C LEU A 14 9.87 -26.18 -34.64
N ILE A 15 11.15 -25.93 -34.27
CA ILE A 15 11.56 -25.75 -32.84
C ILE A 15 12.18 -24.36 -32.61
N ALA A 16 11.86 -23.36 -33.41
CA ALA A 16 12.32 -21.99 -33.14
C ALA A 16 11.15 -21.03 -33.19
N LEU A 17 10.99 -20.29 -32.08
CA LEU A 17 10.24 -19.03 -31.95
C LEU A 17 8.77 -19.19 -31.55
N VAL A 18 8.53 -19.66 -30.32
CA VAL A 18 7.52 -19.02 -29.49
C VAL A 18 8.29 -18.24 -28.42
N PRO A 19 8.54 -16.93 -28.58
CA PRO A 19 8.86 -16.11 -27.44
C PRO A 19 7.60 -16.13 -26.56
N GLN A 20 7.73 -16.69 -25.36
CA GLN A 20 6.72 -16.52 -24.33
C GLN A 20 6.49 -15.01 -24.18
N ALA A 21 5.30 -14.55 -24.53
CA ALA A 21 4.83 -13.25 -24.09
C ALA A 21 4.62 -13.34 -22.58
N ALA A 22 5.71 -13.17 -21.83
CA ALA A 22 5.62 -12.70 -20.46
C ALA A 22 5.06 -11.29 -20.56
N HIS A 23 3.74 -11.16 -20.56
CA HIS A 23 3.09 -9.90 -20.29
C HIS A 23 3.43 -9.56 -18.83
N ALA A 24 4.60 -8.95 -18.61
CA ALA A 24 4.78 -8.11 -17.46
C ALA A 24 3.67 -7.07 -17.56
N LEU A 25 2.68 -7.16 -16.67
CA LEU A 25 1.62 -6.17 -16.56
C LEU A 25 2.34 -4.87 -16.17
N GLU A 26 2.69 -4.06 -17.17
CA GLU A 26 3.40 -2.81 -16.96
C GLU A 26 2.39 -1.83 -16.37
N VAL A 27 2.28 -1.83 -15.04
CA VAL A 27 1.47 -0.86 -14.31
C VAL A 27 2.09 0.51 -14.57
N ARG A 28 1.50 1.25 -15.50
CA ARG A 28 1.95 2.57 -15.90
C ARG A 28 1.12 3.61 -15.18
N ILE A 29 1.76 4.34 -14.27
CA ILE A 29 1.14 5.49 -13.61
C ILE A 29 0.98 6.60 -14.64
N ASP A 30 -0.25 7.09 -14.81
CA ASP A 30 -0.54 8.23 -15.68
C ASP A 30 0.22 9.47 -15.17
N PRO A 31 1.04 10.15 -16.00
CA PRO A 31 1.84 11.29 -15.56
C PRO A 31 1.01 12.48 -15.06
N HIS A 32 -0.19 12.68 -15.60
CA HIS A 32 -1.10 13.73 -15.13
C HIS A 32 -1.67 13.37 -13.76
N ALA A 33 -2.01 12.10 -13.56
CA ALA A 33 -2.44 11.59 -12.26
C ALA A 33 -1.34 11.71 -11.20
N ASP A 34 -0.08 11.41 -11.55
CA ASP A 34 1.09 11.60 -10.68
C ASP A 34 1.34 13.07 -10.34
N LEU A 35 1.21 13.97 -11.33
CA LEU A 35 1.33 15.41 -11.09
C LEU A 35 0.29 15.90 -10.08
N LEU A 36 -0.98 15.51 -10.25
CA LEU A 36 -2.06 15.86 -9.32
C LEU A 36 -1.80 15.32 -7.91
N TYR A 37 -1.31 14.08 -7.81
CA TYR A 37 -0.91 13.49 -6.53
C TYR A 37 0.21 14.28 -5.86
N ARG A 38 1.28 14.62 -6.61
CA ARG A 38 2.41 15.40 -6.09
C ARG A 38 2.03 16.82 -5.70
N GLN A 39 1.06 17.43 -6.38
CA GLN A 39 0.51 18.73 -5.98
C GLN A 39 -0.27 18.64 -4.66
N ALA A 40 -0.91 17.51 -4.38
CA ALA A 40 -1.62 17.29 -3.11
C ALA A 40 -0.66 17.08 -1.92
N LEU A 41 0.50 16.46 -2.14
CA LEU A 41 1.46 16.09 -1.09
C LEU A 41 1.81 17.21 -0.09
N PRO A 42 2.28 18.40 -0.51
CA PRO A 42 2.66 19.44 0.46
C PRO A 42 1.47 19.93 1.29
N LEU A 43 0.25 19.88 0.75
CA LEU A 43 -0.97 20.23 1.47
C LEU A 43 -1.35 19.16 2.51
N LEU A 44 -1.14 17.88 2.17
CA LEU A 44 -1.33 16.76 3.09
C LEU A 44 -0.28 16.78 4.21
N GLU A 45 0.99 16.99 3.89
CA GLU A 45 2.09 17.07 4.88
C GLU A 45 1.89 18.24 5.85
N GLN A 46 1.38 19.37 5.35
CA GLN A 46 1.00 20.49 6.20
C GLN A 46 -0.15 20.12 7.15
N ALA A 47 -1.15 19.38 6.69
CA ALA A 47 -2.25 18.92 7.55
C ALA A 47 -1.79 17.86 8.58
N ASP A 48 -0.94 16.92 8.17
CA ASP A 48 -0.40 15.85 9.01
C ASP A 48 0.50 16.43 10.13
N SER A 49 1.41 17.34 9.79
CA SER A 49 2.29 18.00 10.79
C SER A 49 1.55 18.92 11.76
N GLN A 50 0.44 19.52 11.33
CA GLN A 50 -0.43 20.28 12.23
C GLN A 50 -1.19 19.36 13.18
N ASN A 51 -1.51 18.13 12.77
CA ASN A 51 -2.14 17.13 13.62
C ASN A 51 -1.17 16.53 14.66
N ASP A 52 0.10 16.31 14.31
CA ASP A 52 1.11 15.77 15.24
C ASP A 52 1.50 16.78 16.34
N ASN A 53 1.43 18.09 16.07
CA ASN A 53 1.63 19.13 17.08
C ASN A 53 0.47 19.23 18.10
N ILE A 54 -0.65 18.54 17.85
CA ILE A 54 -1.78 18.41 18.78
C ILE A 54 -1.45 17.25 19.74
N SER A 55 -0.52 17.51 20.67
CA SER A 55 -0.10 16.57 21.73
C SER A 55 -1.29 15.96 22.50
N PRO A 56 -1.13 14.79 23.18
CA PRO A 56 -2.21 13.96 23.69
C PRO A 56 -2.82 14.46 25.00
N MET A 57 -2.90 15.77 25.23
CA MET A 57 -3.64 16.35 26.36
C MET A 57 -5.09 16.64 25.95
N ARG A 58 -5.78 15.59 25.54
CA ARG A 58 -7.22 15.59 25.33
C ARG A 58 -7.94 15.54 26.68
N THR A 59 -7.79 16.60 27.49
CA THR A 59 -8.60 16.86 28.69
C THR A 59 -8.67 18.34 29.08
N ALA A 60 -8.38 19.28 28.18
CA ALA A 60 -8.68 20.71 28.40
C ALA A 60 -9.55 21.24 27.26
N ILE A 61 -10.81 21.46 27.57
CA ILE A 61 -11.88 21.91 26.68
C ILE A 61 -11.65 23.37 26.25
N GLY A 62 -11.65 23.61 24.94
CA GLY A 62 -12.43 24.67 24.30
C GLY A 62 -11.82 26.06 24.05
N ASN A 63 -10.70 26.45 24.65
CA ASN A 63 -10.27 27.86 24.64
C ASN A 63 -8.82 28.14 24.21
N ASP A 64 -8.11 27.19 23.60
CA ASP A 64 -6.75 27.43 23.12
C ASP A 64 -6.78 28.13 21.73
N PRO A 65 -6.35 29.40 21.62
CA PRO A 65 -6.33 30.12 20.35
C PRO A 65 -5.37 29.51 19.33
N GLU A 66 -4.36 28.75 19.77
CA GLU A 66 -3.43 28.03 18.90
C GLU A 66 -4.12 26.81 18.26
N LEU A 67 -4.83 26.01 19.05
CA LEU A 67 -5.61 24.87 18.54
C LEU A 67 -6.71 25.32 17.57
N ASN A 68 -7.37 26.45 17.85
CA ASN A 68 -8.36 27.02 16.93
C ASN A 68 -7.71 27.50 15.63
N ARG A 69 -6.56 28.19 15.68
CA ARG A 69 -5.82 28.61 14.48
C ARG A 69 -5.31 27.44 13.66
N GLN A 70 -4.84 26.37 14.31
CA GLN A 70 -4.41 25.13 13.64
C GLN A 70 -5.60 24.39 13.01
N GLY A 71 -6.72 24.26 13.74
CA GLY A 71 -7.95 23.67 13.20
C GLY A 71 -8.50 24.44 11.99
N GLU A 72 -8.46 25.78 12.01
CA GLU A 72 -8.83 26.59 10.85
C GLU A 72 -7.84 26.47 9.68
N ALA A 73 -6.54 26.36 9.95
CA ALA A 73 -5.53 26.15 8.91
C ALA A 73 -5.74 24.81 8.20
N MET A 74 -5.97 23.73 8.97
CA MET A 74 -6.32 22.42 8.44
C MET A 74 -7.64 22.45 7.64
N ALA A 75 -8.66 23.16 8.14
CA ALA A 75 -9.94 23.30 7.44
C ALA A 75 -9.81 24.03 6.09
N ARG A 76 -8.76 24.86 5.90
CA ARG A 76 -8.48 25.56 4.65
C ARG A 76 -7.67 24.71 3.66
N THR A 77 -6.66 23.97 4.11
CA THR A 77 -5.73 23.24 3.23
C THR A 77 -6.25 21.87 2.81
N LEU A 78 -6.90 21.17 3.73
CA LEU A 78 -7.32 19.77 3.56
C LEU A 78 -8.35 19.57 2.43
N PRO A 79 -9.38 20.44 2.24
CA PRO A 79 -10.30 20.31 1.11
C PRO A 79 -9.61 20.40 -0.25
N THR A 80 -8.60 21.26 -0.37
CA THR A 80 -7.83 21.42 -1.63
C THR A 80 -7.00 20.17 -1.91
N ALA A 81 -6.33 19.62 -0.90
CA ALA A 81 -5.59 18.37 -1.01
C ALA A 81 -6.50 17.21 -1.45
N VAL A 82 -7.68 17.08 -0.82
CA VAL A 82 -8.68 16.06 -1.14
C VAL A 82 -9.21 16.22 -2.57
N ALA A 83 -9.45 17.44 -3.03
CA ALA A 83 -9.89 17.70 -4.40
C ALA A 83 -8.85 17.26 -5.45
N LEU A 84 -7.56 17.52 -5.20
CA LEU A 84 -6.47 17.06 -6.05
C LEU A 84 -6.35 15.53 -6.05
N LEU A 85 -6.44 14.91 -4.87
CA LEU A 85 -6.45 13.44 -4.75
C LEU A 85 -7.61 12.82 -5.52
N LYS A 86 -8.84 13.37 -5.42
CA LYS A 86 -10.00 12.86 -6.18
C LYS A 86 -9.75 12.86 -7.68
N LYS A 87 -9.20 13.95 -8.23
CA LYS A 87 -8.83 14.01 -9.66
C LYS A 87 -7.76 12.99 -10.03
N SER A 88 -6.76 12.79 -9.17
CA SER A 88 -5.72 11.77 -9.37
C SER A 88 -6.30 10.34 -9.32
N VAL A 89 -7.28 10.11 -8.44
CA VAL A 89 -8.03 8.85 -8.30
C VAL A 89 -8.89 8.55 -9.52
N GLU A 90 -9.56 9.55 -10.09
CA GLU A 90 -10.34 9.43 -11.33
C GLU A 90 -9.48 8.95 -12.51
N LEU A 91 -8.17 9.22 -12.47
CA LEU A 91 -7.18 8.76 -13.44
C LEU A 91 -6.46 7.47 -13.02
N GLY A 92 -6.92 6.82 -11.95
CA GLY A 92 -6.45 5.49 -11.52
C GLY A 92 -5.18 5.48 -10.66
N HIS A 93 -4.70 6.61 -10.14
CA HIS A 93 -3.43 6.65 -9.41
C HIS A 93 -3.46 5.85 -8.09
N PRO A 94 -2.70 4.75 -7.96
CA PRO A 94 -2.83 3.82 -6.84
C PRO A 94 -2.46 4.46 -5.49
N VAL A 95 -1.46 5.34 -5.48
CA VAL A 95 -1.04 6.01 -4.24
C VAL A 95 -2.04 7.08 -3.81
N ALA A 96 -2.74 7.70 -4.78
CA ALA A 96 -3.77 8.70 -4.46
C ALA A 96 -5.02 8.01 -3.92
N GLN A 97 -5.38 6.86 -4.47
CA GLN A 97 -6.45 6.00 -3.95
C GLN A 97 -6.18 5.65 -2.48
N TYR A 98 -4.97 5.21 -2.16
CA TYR A 98 -4.58 4.94 -0.77
C TYR A 98 -4.69 6.17 0.13
N ARG A 99 -4.13 7.32 -0.30
CA ARG A 99 -4.13 8.53 0.53
C ARG A 99 -5.53 9.10 0.73
N LEU A 100 -6.40 9.04 -0.26
CA LEU A 100 -7.79 9.43 -0.13
C LEU A 100 -8.57 8.47 0.78
N ALA A 101 -8.31 7.16 0.68
CA ALA A 101 -8.90 6.19 1.59
C ALA A 101 -8.47 6.42 3.04
N LEU A 102 -7.19 6.71 3.27
CA LEU A 102 -6.70 7.02 4.61
C LEU A 102 -7.41 8.25 5.19
N TYR A 103 -7.55 9.31 4.40
CA TYR A 103 -8.36 10.48 4.78
C TYR A 103 -9.79 10.07 5.19
N TYR A 104 -10.47 9.23 4.40
CA TYR A 104 -11.81 8.76 4.77
C TYR A 104 -11.82 7.94 6.06
N THR A 105 -10.85 7.05 6.28
CA THR A 105 -10.77 6.26 7.51
C THR A 105 -10.48 7.11 8.75
N THR A 106 -9.84 8.27 8.58
CA THR A 106 -9.50 9.19 9.67
C THR A 106 -10.64 10.14 10.02
N TYR A 107 -11.36 10.66 9.01
CA TYR A 107 -12.29 11.79 9.21
C TYR A 107 -13.77 11.44 9.01
N LEU A 108 -14.12 10.30 8.41
CA LEU A 108 -15.52 9.90 8.29
C LEU A 108 -16.01 9.12 9.53
N PRO A 109 -17.31 9.18 9.84
CA PRO A 109 -17.91 8.29 10.83
C PRO A 109 -17.72 6.82 10.42
N ALA A 110 -17.45 5.95 11.41
CA ALA A 110 -17.12 4.54 11.16
C ALA A 110 -18.12 3.78 10.26
N ALA A 111 -19.41 4.11 10.35
CA ALA A 111 -20.46 3.49 9.53
C ALA A 111 -20.35 3.82 8.01
N GLN A 112 -19.67 4.92 7.65
CA GLN A 112 -19.50 5.36 6.25
C GLN A 112 -18.16 4.93 5.66
N ILE A 113 -17.20 4.50 6.50
CA ILE A 113 -15.85 4.14 6.06
C ILE A 113 -15.87 2.99 5.05
N PRO A 114 -16.62 1.88 5.24
CA PRO A 114 -16.59 0.77 4.29
C PRO A 114 -16.95 1.21 2.86
N ASP A 115 -18.04 1.96 2.70
CA ASP A 115 -18.53 2.39 1.39
C ASP A 115 -17.58 3.39 0.71
N ALA A 116 -16.97 4.30 1.48
CA ALA A 116 -16.11 5.35 0.93
C ALA A 116 -14.66 4.91 0.70
N ALA A 117 -14.10 4.08 1.59
CA ALA A 117 -12.67 3.77 1.61
C ALA A 117 -12.34 2.41 0.97
N CYS A 118 -13.17 1.38 1.14
CA CYS A 118 -12.82 0.04 0.65
C CYS A 118 -12.62 -0.03 -0.87
N PRO A 119 -13.47 0.55 -1.73
CA PRO A 119 -13.24 0.53 -3.17
C PRO A 119 -11.88 1.14 -3.57
N LEU A 120 -11.44 2.19 -2.86
CA LEU A 120 -10.15 2.84 -3.10
C LEU A 120 -8.98 1.98 -2.63
N LEU A 121 -9.09 1.38 -1.44
CA LEU A 121 -8.05 0.52 -0.90
C LEU A 121 -7.86 -0.74 -1.77
N GLU A 122 -8.96 -1.34 -2.19
CA GLU A 122 -8.98 -2.52 -3.06
C GLU A 122 -8.34 -2.21 -4.41
N ALA A 123 -8.76 -1.13 -5.09
CA ALA A 123 -8.20 -0.71 -6.36
C ALA A 123 -6.69 -0.39 -6.28
N SER A 124 -6.27 0.21 -5.16
CA SER A 124 -4.86 0.53 -4.91
C SER A 124 -4.02 -0.74 -4.71
N LEU A 125 -4.55 -1.70 -3.93
CA LEU A 125 -3.88 -2.97 -3.65
C LEU A 125 -3.75 -3.83 -4.92
N GLN A 126 -4.80 -3.89 -5.75
CA GLN A 126 -4.82 -4.65 -6.99
C GLN A 126 -3.78 -4.18 -8.00
N GLN A 127 -3.35 -2.91 -7.92
CA GLN A 127 -2.26 -2.36 -8.72
C GLN A 127 -0.87 -2.64 -8.11
N GLY A 128 -0.79 -3.40 -7.01
CA GLY A 128 0.46 -3.79 -6.36
C GLY A 128 1.02 -2.78 -5.37
N PHE A 129 0.26 -1.75 -4.98
CA PHE A 129 0.69 -0.83 -3.94
C PHE A 129 0.45 -1.46 -2.57
N ALA A 130 1.49 -1.63 -1.76
CA ALA A 130 1.44 -2.38 -0.49
C ALA A 130 0.65 -1.72 0.66
N PRO A 131 0.71 -0.38 0.87
CA PRO A 131 0.11 0.27 2.05
C PRO A 131 -1.38 0.02 2.34
N PRO A 132 -2.28 -0.09 1.34
CA PRO A 132 -3.69 -0.38 1.56
C PRO A 132 -3.98 -1.63 2.38
N ALA A 133 -3.13 -2.66 2.32
CA ALA A 133 -3.42 -3.96 2.93
C ALA A 133 -3.66 -3.89 4.46
N MET A 134 -3.02 -2.95 5.17
CA MET A 134 -3.21 -2.81 6.63
C MET A 134 -4.57 -2.20 6.95
N ALA A 135 -4.98 -1.22 6.14
CA ALA A 135 -6.28 -0.59 6.27
C ALA A 135 -7.40 -1.57 5.88
N ILE A 136 -7.21 -2.37 4.82
CA ILE A 136 -8.15 -3.41 4.39
C ILE A 136 -8.42 -4.42 5.50
N ALA A 137 -7.36 -4.91 6.16
CA ALA A 137 -7.47 -5.86 7.27
C ALA A 137 -8.34 -5.34 8.43
N THR A 138 -8.48 -4.01 8.56
CA THR A 138 -9.28 -3.36 9.61
C THR A 138 -10.68 -2.97 9.13
N TRP A 139 -10.76 -2.35 7.95
CA TRP A 139 -11.97 -1.64 7.50
C TRP A 139 -12.78 -2.39 6.45
N CYS A 140 -12.19 -3.38 5.79
CA CYS A 140 -12.81 -4.09 4.66
C CYS A 140 -12.89 -5.61 4.89
N PRO A 141 -13.59 -6.10 5.94
CA PRO A 141 -13.63 -7.53 6.27
C PRO A 141 -14.07 -8.45 5.12
N PRO A 142 -15.11 -8.12 4.31
CA PRO A 142 -15.51 -8.98 3.20
C PRO A 142 -14.39 -9.19 2.17
N TYR A 143 -13.69 -8.12 1.80
CA TYR A 143 -12.58 -8.21 0.85
C TYR A 143 -11.35 -8.87 1.47
N ASN A 144 -11.01 -8.56 2.72
CA ASN A 144 -9.90 -9.18 3.46
C ASN A 144 -10.01 -10.72 3.54
N ALA A 145 -11.23 -11.26 3.53
CA ALA A 145 -11.49 -12.71 3.52
C ALA A 145 -11.52 -13.33 2.11
N SER A 146 -11.38 -12.53 1.05
CA SER A 146 -11.53 -12.97 -0.34
C SER A 146 -10.25 -13.59 -0.91
N LEU A 147 -10.41 -14.39 -1.98
CA LEU A 147 -9.29 -14.88 -2.78
C LEU A 147 -8.56 -13.73 -3.48
N ALA A 148 -9.28 -12.72 -3.97
CA ALA A 148 -8.70 -11.57 -4.66
C ALA A 148 -7.71 -10.79 -3.77
N TYR A 149 -8.02 -10.65 -2.48
CA TYR A 149 -7.10 -10.04 -1.52
C TYR A 149 -5.81 -10.86 -1.38
N ARG A 150 -5.91 -12.18 -1.24
CA ARG A 150 -4.74 -13.07 -1.18
C ARG A 150 -3.88 -12.93 -2.44
N GLU A 151 -4.49 -13.01 -3.62
CA GLU A 151 -3.78 -12.91 -4.90
C GLU A 151 -3.07 -11.55 -5.04
N ALA A 152 -3.72 -10.46 -4.62
CA ALA A 152 -3.11 -9.13 -4.62
C ALA A 152 -1.89 -9.07 -3.68
N LEU A 153 -1.98 -9.64 -2.46
CA LEU A 153 -0.84 -9.71 -1.54
C LEU A 153 0.33 -10.54 -2.10
N GLU A 154 0.04 -11.65 -2.76
CA GLU A 154 1.04 -12.53 -3.37
C GLU A 154 1.77 -11.86 -4.55
N ALA A 155 1.09 -10.96 -5.28
CA ALA A 155 1.67 -10.23 -6.41
C ALA A 155 2.63 -9.10 -5.99
N ILE A 156 2.34 -8.42 -4.86
CA ILE A 156 3.07 -7.21 -4.42
C ILE A 156 4.60 -7.34 -4.38
N PRO A 157 5.21 -8.43 -3.88
CA PRO A 157 6.67 -8.56 -3.86
C PRO A 157 7.33 -8.40 -5.23
N THR A 158 6.64 -8.76 -6.32
CA THR A 158 7.16 -8.62 -7.69
C THR A 158 7.07 -7.20 -8.23
N MET A 159 6.21 -6.35 -7.64
CA MET A 159 5.95 -4.97 -8.05
C MET A 159 6.62 -3.94 -7.12
N ALA A 160 7.37 -4.39 -6.12
CA ALA A 160 7.88 -3.55 -5.06
C ALA A 160 8.68 -2.32 -5.55
N SER A 161 9.50 -2.47 -6.59
CA SER A 161 10.36 -1.40 -7.11
C SER A 161 9.57 -0.29 -7.81
N LEU A 162 8.40 -0.59 -8.38
CA LEU A 162 7.57 0.37 -9.12
C LEU A 162 7.21 1.58 -8.26
N TYR A 163 6.96 1.35 -6.96
CA TYR A 163 6.48 2.38 -6.05
C TYR A 163 7.55 2.98 -5.14
N ALA A 164 8.84 2.69 -5.38
CA ALA A 164 9.92 3.09 -4.48
C ALA A 164 9.96 4.61 -4.19
N SER A 165 9.68 5.44 -5.19
CA SER A 165 9.66 6.91 -5.07
C SER A 165 8.48 7.47 -4.27
N TYR A 166 7.50 6.64 -3.94
CA TYR A 166 6.32 7.06 -3.18
C TYR A 166 6.47 6.78 -1.69
N TYR A 167 7.52 6.12 -1.23
CA TYR A 167 7.74 5.93 0.20
C TYR A 167 8.56 7.08 0.80
N PRO A 168 8.36 7.42 2.10
CA PRO A 168 7.49 6.75 3.07
C PRO A 168 6.00 7.06 2.88
N GLN A 169 5.15 6.22 3.46
CA GLN A 169 3.69 6.42 3.47
C GLN A 169 3.14 6.37 4.90
N PRO A 170 2.08 7.13 5.20
CA PRO A 170 1.46 7.14 6.51
C PRO A 170 0.58 5.91 6.68
N ALA A 171 0.53 5.35 7.89
CA ALA A 171 -0.39 4.31 8.28
C ALA A 171 -0.83 4.50 9.74
N THR A 172 -2.05 4.12 10.07
CA THR A 172 -2.55 4.15 11.45
C THR A 172 -1.80 3.17 12.35
N ARG A 173 -1.39 2.01 11.80
CA ARG A 173 -0.61 1.01 12.52
C ARG A 173 0.18 0.11 11.57
N LEU A 174 1.47 -0.04 11.84
CA LEU A 174 2.33 -1.07 11.26
C LEU A 174 2.90 -1.93 12.42
N ALA A 175 2.49 -3.19 12.49
CA ALA A 175 3.05 -4.19 13.40
C ALA A 175 4.53 -4.52 13.13
N CYS A 176 4.99 -4.34 11.89
CA CYS A 176 6.36 -4.51 11.47
C CYS A 176 7.16 -3.20 11.45
N SER A 177 6.62 -2.07 11.91
CA SER A 177 7.44 -0.87 12.11
C SER A 177 8.31 -1.00 13.36
N ARG A 178 9.49 -0.37 13.32
CA ARG A 178 10.35 -0.18 14.52
C ARG A 178 9.89 1.00 15.36
N SER A 179 9.17 1.95 14.77
CA SER A 179 8.59 3.08 15.48
C SER A 179 7.25 2.69 16.09
N GLN A 180 7.05 3.04 17.37
CA GLN A 180 5.73 3.01 17.99
C GLN A 180 5.17 4.43 17.97
N PRO A 181 3.92 4.63 17.52
CA PRO A 181 3.31 5.94 17.46
C PRO A 181 3.02 6.40 18.89
N GLN A 182 3.18 7.70 19.15
CA GLN A 182 2.75 8.29 20.41
C GLN A 182 1.31 8.80 20.23
N GLY A 183 0.39 8.33 21.08
CA GLY A 183 -1.01 8.76 21.01
C GLY A 183 -1.70 8.39 19.69
N LEU A 184 -2.18 9.41 18.96
CA LEU A 184 -2.95 9.28 17.72
C LEU A 184 -2.14 9.60 16.45
N GLU A 185 -0.84 9.81 16.58
CA GLU A 185 0.05 10.09 15.46
C GLU A 185 0.06 8.93 14.46
N MET A 186 0.12 9.26 13.17
CA MET A 186 0.32 8.26 12.13
C MET A 186 1.77 7.78 12.12
N GLN A 187 1.96 6.52 11.77
CA GLN A 187 3.29 5.98 11.52
C GLN A 187 3.69 6.21 10.07
N TRP A 188 4.91 6.68 9.84
CA TRP A 188 5.47 6.80 8.49
C TRP A 188 6.32 5.58 8.14
N GLY A 189 5.71 4.63 7.41
CA GLY A 189 6.35 3.38 7.00
C GLY A 189 7.21 3.55 5.76
N ARG A 190 8.42 3.00 5.78
CA ARG A 190 9.27 2.89 4.58
C ARG A 190 8.83 1.68 3.76
N GLN A 191 9.28 1.60 2.52
CA GLN A 191 8.99 0.50 1.61
C GLN A 191 9.21 -0.88 2.26
N ARG A 192 10.35 -1.08 2.94
CA ARG A 192 10.68 -2.34 3.61
C ARG A 192 9.74 -2.66 4.78
N ASP A 193 9.22 -1.64 5.46
CA ASP A 193 8.30 -1.84 6.58
C ASP A 193 6.96 -2.40 6.06
N TYR A 194 6.45 -1.87 4.96
CA TYR A 194 5.28 -2.43 4.28
C TYR A 194 5.54 -3.80 3.65
N GLN A 195 6.71 -4.04 3.04
CA GLN A 195 7.05 -5.37 2.53
C GLN A 195 7.01 -6.44 3.63
N ALA A 196 7.54 -6.13 4.82
CA ALA A 196 7.48 -7.04 5.96
C ALA A 196 6.03 -7.30 6.42
N GLU A 197 5.16 -6.28 6.39
CA GLU A 197 3.73 -6.44 6.67
C GLU A 197 3.04 -7.39 5.70
N ILE A 198 3.32 -7.27 4.39
CA ILE A 198 2.72 -8.15 3.38
C ILE A 198 3.03 -9.60 3.69
N TYR A 199 4.29 -9.94 3.99
CA TYR A 199 4.66 -11.30 4.37
C TYR A 199 4.03 -11.75 5.70
N ARG A 200 3.91 -10.85 6.68
CA ARG A 200 3.22 -11.15 7.94
C ARG A 200 1.74 -11.48 7.69
N LEU A 201 1.04 -10.69 6.88
CA LEU A 201 -0.36 -10.92 6.52
C LEU A 201 -0.54 -12.20 5.70
N LEU A 202 0.34 -12.47 4.72
CA LEU A 202 0.32 -13.72 3.97
C LEU A 202 0.46 -14.94 4.90
N SER A 203 1.24 -14.83 5.98
CA SER A 203 1.39 -15.92 6.96
C SER A 203 0.11 -16.24 7.75
N ASP A 204 -0.80 -15.25 7.89
CA ASP A 204 -2.12 -15.45 8.47
C ASP A 204 -3.02 -16.24 7.51
N LEU A 205 -2.89 -15.96 6.21
CA LEU A 205 -3.68 -16.54 5.14
C LEU A 205 -3.17 -17.92 4.70
N ASP A 206 -1.88 -18.21 4.81
CA ASP A 206 -1.28 -19.51 4.40
C ASP A 206 -0.65 -20.24 5.60
N PRO A 207 -1.43 -21.09 6.30
CA PRO A 207 -0.92 -21.90 7.40
C PRO A 207 0.20 -22.87 7.00
N ARG A 208 0.24 -23.32 5.73
CA ARG A 208 1.23 -24.32 5.27
C ARG A 208 2.63 -23.71 5.18
N HIS A 209 2.73 -22.46 4.72
CA HIS A 209 4.00 -21.74 4.59
C HIS A 209 4.21 -20.66 5.66
N ARG A 210 3.37 -20.63 6.71
CA ARG A 210 3.36 -19.59 7.75
C ARG A 210 4.74 -19.30 8.33
N ALA A 211 5.50 -20.34 8.71
CA ALA A 211 6.82 -20.16 9.30
C ALA A 211 7.80 -19.49 8.31
N THR A 212 7.82 -19.93 7.06
CA THR A 212 8.66 -19.34 6.01
C THR A 212 8.28 -17.88 5.73
N LEU A 213 6.98 -17.57 5.68
CA LEU A 213 6.49 -16.22 5.43
C LEU A 213 6.83 -15.27 6.59
N LEU A 214 6.63 -15.68 7.84
CA LEU A 214 7.04 -14.91 9.01
C LEU A 214 8.56 -14.68 9.05
N GLN A 215 9.35 -15.70 8.68
CA GLN A 215 10.81 -15.60 8.61
C GLN A 215 11.24 -14.55 7.57
N LYS A 216 10.60 -14.50 6.40
CA LYS A 216 10.84 -13.44 5.40
C LYS A 216 10.53 -12.05 5.94
N ALA A 217 9.43 -11.87 6.69
CA ALA A 217 9.10 -10.59 7.32
C ALA A 217 10.20 -10.14 8.31
N VAL A 218 10.76 -11.08 9.07
CA VAL A 218 11.91 -10.80 9.96
C VAL A 218 13.16 -10.42 9.15
N GLU A 219 13.47 -11.12 8.07
CA GLU A 219 14.66 -10.84 7.24
C GLU A 219 14.59 -9.46 6.56
N ILE A 220 13.40 -8.99 6.22
CA ILE A 220 13.22 -7.71 5.53
C ILE A 220 13.53 -6.52 6.45
N ASN A 221 13.05 -6.48 7.68
CA ASN A 221 13.30 -5.31 8.53
C ASN A 221 13.47 -5.61 10.03
N GLY A 222 13.52 -6.88 10.41
CA GLY A 222 13.54 -7.32 11.80
C GLY A 222 12.17 -7.25 12.46
N CYS A 223 11.08 -7.52 11.73
CA CYS A 223 9.71 -7.41 12.23
C CYS A 223 9.50 -8.18 13.55
N VAL A 224 9.43 -7.45 14.67
CA VAL A 224 9.30 -8.02 16.02
C VAL A 224 7.98 -8.78 16.18
N ALA A 225 6.89 -8.29 15.58
CA ALA A 225 5.60 -8.98 15.61
C ALA A 225 5.69 -10.38 14.94
N ALA A 226 6.40 -10.47 13.81
CA ALA A 226 6.61 -11.75 13.13
C ALA A 226 7.54 -12.67 13.94
N GLN A 227 8.62 -12.13 14.52
CA GLN A 227 9.53 -12.86 15.40
C GLN A 227 8.81 -13.49 16.59
N ARG A 228 7.95 -12.73 17.28
CA ARG A 228 7.17 -13.23 18.42
C ARG A 228 6.27 -14.41 18.02
N ARG A 229 5.65 -14.30 16.85
CA ARG A 229 4.76 -15.35 16.33
C ARG A 229 5.51 -16.60 15.90
N LEU A 230 6.72 -16.48 15.37
CA LEU A 230 7.60 -17.64 15.10
C LEU A 230 7.95 -18.39 16.38
N THR A 231 8.27 -17.66 17.45
CA THR A 231 8.58 -18.28 18.75
C THR A 231 7.37 -19.02 19.33
N SER A 232 6.15 -18.51 19.15
CA SER A 232 4.93 -19.19 19.63
C SER A 232 4.50 -20.41 18.80
N LEU A 233 5.09 -20.63 17.62
CA LEU A 233 4.81 -21.80 16.78
C LEU A 233 5.73 -22.99 17.11
N ARG A 234 6.76 -22.78 17.94
CA ARG A 234 7.67 -23.82 18.43
C ARG A 234 7.11 -24.44 19.70
#